data_AF-A0A540KBW4-F1
#
_entry.id   AF-A0A540KBW4-F1
#
_cell.length_a   1.000
_cell.length_b   1.000
_cell.length_c   1.000
_cell.angle_alpha   90.00
_cell.angle_beta   90.00
_cell.angle_gamma   90.00
#
_symmetry.space_group_name_H-M   'P 1'
#
loop_
_entity.id
_entity.type
_entity.pdbx_description
1 polymer ?
#
loop_
_entity_poly.entity_id
_entity_poly.type
_entity_poly.pdbx_seq_one_letter_code
_entity_poly.pdbx_strand_id
1 'polypeptide(L)' 'MGQIRLLNNMDDDEVFAFSKTIQAPYDLVAQSKQMGRLPVVLFATGGIVMPADATLTIQFGL' A
#
# COMPACT_ATOMS: atom_id res chain seq x y z
N MET A 1 3.67 3.59 2.50
CA MET A 1 3.21 2.38 3.22
C MET A 1 2.24 2.61 4.39
N GLY A 2 2.01 3.84 4.86
CA GLY A 2 1.16 4.09 6.03
C GLY A 2 -0.25 3.51 5.94
N GLN A 3 -0.91 3.66 4.78
CA GLN A 3 -2.28 3.15 4.58
C GLN A 3 -2.37 1.62 4.58
N ILE A 4 -1.37 0.91 4.04
CA ILE A 4 -1.33 -0.57 4.07
C ILE A 4 -1.15 -1.07 5.51
N ARG A 5 -0.29 -0.40 6.29
CA ARG A 5 -0.10 -0.71 7.71
C ARG A 5 -1.30 -0.38 8.58
N LEU A 6 -2.05 0.67 8.22
CA LEU A 6 -3.32 1.00 8.83
C LEU A 6 -4.38 -0.08 8.52
N LEU A 7 -4.49 -0.46 7.24
CA LEU A 7 -5.40 -1.51 6.77
C LEU A 7 -5.12 -2.87 7.41
N ASN A 8 -3.85 -3.19 7.65
CA ASN A 8 -3.45 -4.45 8.29
C ASN A 8 -3.81 -4.50 9.79
N ASN A 9 -3.98 -3.34 10.45
CA ASN A 9 -4.41 -3.25 11.85
C ASN A 9 -5.91 -2.98 12.03
N MET A 10 -6.66 -2.72 10.95
CA MET A 10 -8.10 -2.49 11.02
C MET A 10 -8.88 -3.80 11.15
N ASP A 11 -10.02 -3.77 11.83
CA ASP A 11 -10.94 -4.90 11.91
C ASP A 11 -11.64 -5.14 10.55
N ASP A 12 -12.05 -6.39 10.28
CA ASP A 12 -12.65 -6.79 9.00
C ASP A 12 -13.93 -6.02 8.66
N ASP A 13 -14.71 -5.61 9.67
CA ASP A 13 -15.91 -4.78 9.49
C ASP A 13 -15.56 -3.35 9.03
N GLU A 14 -14.42 -2.81 9.48
CA GLU A 14 -13.97 -1.46 9.09
C GLU A 14 -13.35 -1.42 7.68
N VAL A 15 -12.90 -2.57 7.17
CA VAL A 15 -12.34 -2.68 5.80
C VAL A 15 -13.36 -2.26 4.75
N PHE A 16 -14.65 -2.51 4.98
CA PHE A 16 -15.71 -2.11 4.06
C PHE A 16 -15.87 -0.58 4.01
N ALA A 17 -15.89 0.08 5.17
CA ALA A 17 -15.92 1.53 5.26
C ALA A 17 -14.65 2.18 4.69
N PHE A 18 -13.49 1.55 4.91
CA PHE A 18 -12.22 1.98 4.35
C PHE A 18 -12.23 1.91 2.82
N SER A 19 -12.68 0.79 2.24
CA SER A 19 -12.80 0.60 0.78
C SER A 19 -13.68 1.68 0.12
N LYS A 20 -14.77 2.06 0.79
CA LYS A 20 -15.68 3.12 0.33
C LYS A 20 -15.03 4.51 0.39
N THR A 21 -14.21 4.76 1.41
CA THR A 21 -13.50 6.04 1.60
C THR A 21 -12.41 6.24 0.54
N ILE A 22 -11.66 5.19 0.22
CA ILE A 22 -10.61 5.23 -0.81
C ILE A 22 -11.16 4.99 -2.22
N GLN A 23 -12.46 4.74 -2.35
CA GLN A 23 -13.15 4.39 -3.59
C GLN A 23 -12.46 3.24 -4.35
N ALA A 24 -12.00 2.22 -3.62
CA ALA A 24 -11.34 1.04 -4.19
C ALA A 24 -12.22 -0.21 -4.04
N PRO A 25 -12.07 -1.21 -4.93
CA PRO A 25 -12.82 -2.46 -4.84
C PRO A 25 -12.51 -3.21 -3.53
N TYR A 26 -13.55 -3.59 -2.79
CA TYR A 26 -13.40 -4.32 -1.52
C TYR A 26 -12.53 -5.57 -1.65
N ASP A 27 -12.69 -6.33 -2.74
CA ASP A 27 -11.94 -7.56 -3.01
C ASP A 27 -10.41 -7.30 -3.04
N LEU A 28 -9.99 -6.21 -3.69
CA LEU A 28 -8.58 -5.81 -3.76
C LEU A 28 -8.05 -5.31 -2.40
N VAL A 29 -8.90 -4.66 -1.62
CA VAL A 29 -8.55 -4.19 -0.27
C VAL A 29 -8.40 -5.37 0.68
N ALA A 30 -9.32 -6.34 0.64
CA ALA A 30 -9.25 -7.58 1.41
C ALA A 30 -8.01 -8.40 1.04
N GLN A 31 -7.72 -8.52 -0.26
CA GLN A 31 -6.50 -9.19 -0.73
C GLN A 31 -5.23 -8.47 -0.26
N SER A 32 -5.21 -7.14 -0.31
CA SER A 32 -4.07 -6.34 0.19
C SER A 32 -3.87 -6.47 1.70
N LYS A 33 -4.97 -6.62 2.47
CA LYS A 33 -4.94 -6.88 3.91
C LYS A 33 -4.34 -8.26 4.22
N GLN A 34 -4.86 -9.31 3.58
CA GLN A 34 -4.36 -10.68 3.75
C GLN A 34 -2.87 -10.80 3.41
N MET A 35 -2.43 -10.10 2.37
CA MET A 35 -1.06 -10.18 1.88
C MET A 35 -0.10 -9.21 2.59
N GLY A 36 -0.63 -8.23 3.34
CA GLY A 36 0.15 -7.19 4.04
C GLY A 36 0.95 -6.25 3.12
N ARG A 37 0.72 -6.32 1.81
CA ARG A 37 1.36 -5.55 0.75
C ARG A 37 0.43 -5.44 -0.46
N LEU A 38 0.77 -4.58 -1.41
CA LEU A 38 0.04 -4.48 -2.67
C LEU A 38 0.17 -5.80 -3.46
N PRO A 39 -0.91 -6.25 -4.13
CA PRO A 39 -0.91 -7.49 -4.91
C PRO A 39 -0.13 -7.40 -6.24
N VAL A 40 0.45 -6.23 -6.53
CA VAL A 40 1.24 -5.95 -7.74
C VAL A 40 2.61 -5.39 -7.34
N VAL A 41 3.56 -5.45 -8.27
CA VAL A 41 4.88 -4.86 -8.06
C VAL A 41 4.73 -3.34 -7.90
N LEU A 42 5.24 -2.81 -6.80
CA LEU A 42 5.32 -1.37 -6.57
C LEU A 42 6.60 -0.85 -7.20
N PHE A 43 6.49 0.07 -8.14
CA PHE A 43 7.63 0.82 -8.68
C PHE A 43 7.51 2.28 -8.28
N ALA A 44 8.58 2.86 -7.73
CA ALA A 44 8.66 4.31 -7.58
C ALA A 44 9.03 4.95 -8.92
N THR A 45 8.25 5.94 -9.33
CA THR A 45 8.54 6.76 -10.50
C THR A 45 8.38 8.24 -10.14
N GLY A 46 9.32 9.08 -10.63
CA GLY A 46 9.38 10.52 -10.36
C GLY A 46 10.54 10.92 -9.43
N GLY A 47 11.40 11.83 -9.91
CA GLY A 47 12.41 12.51 -9.08
C GLY A 47 13.63 11.68 -8.66
N ILE A 48 13.82 10.46 -9.17
CA ILE A 48 15.04 9.67 -8.95
C ILE A 48 16.15 10.26 -9.83
N VAL A 49 16.96 11.16 -9.27
CA VAL A 49 18.02 11.86 -10.00
C VAL A 49 19.40 11.32 -9.61
N MET A 50 19.56 10.89 -8.35
CA MET A 50 20.81 10.33 -7.83
C MET A 50 20.63 8.89 -7.34
N PRO A 51 21.71 8.07 -7.34
CA PRO A 51 21.66 6.71 -6.80
C PRO A 51 21.25 6.65 -5.32
N ALA A 52 21.47 7.72 -4.56
CA ALA A 52 20.96 7.89 -3.21
C ALA A 52 19.43 7.92 -3.16
N ASP A 53 18.75 8.55 -4.13
CA ASP A 53 17.28 8.62 -4.18
C ASP A 53 16.66 7.25 -4.52
N ALA A 54 17.34 6.48 -5.38
CA ALA A 54 16.95 5.11 -5.71
C ALA A 54 17.10 4.17 -4.50
N THR A 55 18.18 4.31 -3.73
CA THR A 55 18.36 3.51 -2.49
C THR A 55 17.41 3.94 -1.38
N LEU A 56 17.07 5.22 -1.30
CA LEU A 56 16.09 5.75 -0.35
C LEU A 56 14.71 5.17 -0.61
N THR A 57 14.26 5.15 -1.88
CA THR A 57 12.97 4.56 -2.25
C THR A 57 12.90 3.06 -1.94
N ILE A 58 13.96 2.28 -2.21
CA ILE A 58 14.05 0.86 -1.83
C ILE A 58 14.00 0.67 -0.30
N GLN A 59 14.72 1.48 0.48
CA GLN A 59 14.68 1.38 1.95
C GLN A 59 13.31 1.73 2.55
N PHE A 60 12.53 2.59 1.89
CA PHE A 60 11.15 2.90 2.29
C PHE A 60 10.11 1.84 1.87
N GLY A 61 10.56 0.73 1.28
CA GLY A 61 9.73 -0.43 0.99
C GLY A 61 9.16 -0.46 -0.44
N LEU A 62 9.91 0.07 -1.40
CA LEU A 62 9.79 -0.41 -2.78
C LEU A 62 10.11 -1.91 -2.81
#